data_AF-A0A380TKC5-F1
#
_entry.id   AF-A0A380TKC5-F1
#
_cell.length_a   1.000
_cell.length_b   1.000
_cell.length_c   1.000
_cell.angle_alpha   90.00
_cell.angle_beta   90.00
_cell.angle_gamma   90.00
#
_symmetry.space_group_name_H-M   'P 1'
#
loop_
_entity.id
_entity.type
_entity.pdbx_description
1 polymer ?
#
loop_
_entity_poly.entity_id
_entity_poly.type
_entity_poly.pdbx_seq_one_letter_code
_entity_poly.pdbx_strand_id
1 'polypeptide(L)'
;MAYYAIQPFRLVEDPRVPTRNIVLTVHQAELIERLVGSGRYQNASEVLREGLRLVESREAEEQARIAALRDAARVGIADIQAGHFRIFETPDALEHHLASVVDEAVADRSAQANSE
;
A
#
# COMPACT_ATOMS: atom_id res chain seq x y z
N MET A 1 35.49 -28.01 -6.24
CA MET A 1 34.44 -27.60 -5.26
C MET A 1 34.98 -26.42 -4.46
N ALA A 2 34.73 -25.19 -4.92
CA ALA A 2 35.21 -23.97 -4.24
C ALA A 2 34.05 -23.32 -3.49
N TYR A 3 34.19 -23.22 -2.17
CA TYR A 3 33.25 -22.55 -1.27
C TYR A 3 33.45 -21.04 -1.40
N TYR A 4 32.46 -20.29 -1.91
CA TYR A 4 32.46 -18.84 -1.83
C TYR A 4 31.95 -18.42 -0.45
N ALA A 5 32.88 -18.07 0.44
CA ALA A 5 32.56 -17.48 1.74
C ALA A 5 32.13 -16.02 1.54
N ILE A 6 30.87 -15.72 1.88
CA ILE A 6 30.33 -14.35 1.94
C ILE A 6 30.94 -13.68 3.18
N GLN A 7 31.93 -12.81 2.99
CA GLN A 7 32.51 -12.02 4.08
C GLN A 7 31.48 -11.00 4.57
N PRO A 8 31.26 -10.85 5.90
CA PRO A 8 30.34 -9.88 6.44
C PRO A 8 30.82 -8.46 6.13
N PHE A 9 29.93 -7.68 5.53
CA PHE A 9 30.18 -6.32 5.08
C PHE A 9 30.43 -5.39 6.27
N ARG A 10 31.64 -4.84 6.37
CA ARG A 10 32.00 -3.82 7.36
C ARG A 10 31.76 -2.44 6.74
N LEU A 11 30.77 -1.72 7.27
CA LEU A 11 30.56 -0.30 6.97
C LEU A 11 31.76 0.48 7.53
N VAL A 12 32.59 1.04 6.64
CA VAL A 12 33.47 2.16 7.01
C VAL A 12 32.58 3.39 6.96
N GLU A 13 32.24 3.95 8.12
CA GLU A 13 31.41 5.16 8.20
C GLU A 13 32.24 6.38 7.81
N ASP A 14 32.05 6.86 6.59
CA ASP A 14 32.32 8.23 6.18
C ASP A 14 31.03 9.04 6.43
N PRO A 15 31.06 10.23 7.08
CA PRO A 15 29.87 11.06 7.29
C PRO A 15 29.27 11.64 5.98
N ARG A 16 29.89 11.37 4.83
CA ARG A 16 29.34 11.63 3.50
C ARG A 16 28.53 10.42 3.04
N VAL A 17 27.31 10.67 2.56
CA VAL A 17 26.29 9.68 2.10
C VAL A 17 26.87 8.28 1.81
N PRO A 18 26.42 7.23 2.51
CA PRO A 18 27.03 5.90 2.41
C PRO A 18 27.01 5.40 0.96
N THR A 19 28.16 4.93 0.49
CA THR A 19 28.32 4.43 -0.88
C THR A 19 28.39 2.90 -0.90
N ARG A 20 27.79 2.30 -1.93
CA ARG A 20 27.78 0.84 -2.12
C ARG A 20 27.87 0.49 -3.60
N ASN A 21 28.68 -0.52 -3.91
CA ASN A 21 28.74 -1.09 -5.26
C ASN A 21 27.49 -1.93 -5.52
N ILE A 22 26.83 -1.68 -6.65
CA ILE A 22 25.62 -2.39 -7.08
C ILE A 22 25.92 -3.07 -8.41
N VAL A 23 25.59 -4.36 -8.51
CA VAL A 23 25.64 -5.10 -9.77
C VAL A 23 24.31 -4.90 -10.47
N LEU A 24 24.35 -4.37 -11.69
CA LEU A 24 23.17 -4.11 -12.51
C LEU A 24 23.08 -5.13 -13.63
N THR A 25 21.86 -5.46 -14.03
CA THR A 25 21.63 -6.13 -15.31
C THR A 25 21.87 -5.15 -16.46
N VAL A 26 22.12 -5.68 -17.67
CA VAL A 26 22.28 -4.85 -18.89
C VAL A 26 21.08 -3.91 -19.06
N HIS A 27 19.86 -4.45 -18.92
CA HIS A 27 18.63 -3.67 -19.03
C HIS A 27 18.52 -2.54 -17.99
N GLN A 28 18.94 -2.78 -16.75
CA GLN A 28 18.91 -1.76 -15.69
C GLN A 28 19.92 -0.64 -15.96
N ALA A 29 21.12 -0.99 -16.44
CA ALA A 29 22.13 0.00 -16.82
C ALA A 29 21.61 0.89 -17.96
N GLU A 30 21.07 0.29 -19.04
CA GLU A 30 20.48 1.02 -20.17
C GLU A 30 19.32 1.93 -19.73
N LEU A 31 18.47 1.46 -18.81
CA LEU A 31 17.39 2.27 -18.25
C LEU A 31 17.94 3.49 -17.50
N ILE A 32 18.94 3.29 -16.63
CA ILE A 32 19.56 4.37 -15.86
C ILE A 32 20.23 5.37 -16.81
N GLU A 33 21.01 4.90 -17.78
CA GLU A 33 21.66 5.76 -18.78
C GLU A 33 20.64 6.60 -19.55
N ARG A 34 19.53 6.00 -19.96
CA ARG A 34 18.47 6.72 -20.69
C ARG A 34 17.76 7.76 -19.81
N LEU A 35 17.54 7.45 -18.53
CA LEU A 35 16.95 8.37 -17.56
C LEU A 35 17.87 9.55 -17.22
N VAL A 36 19.16 9.30 -17.05
CA VAL A 36 20.16 10.35 -16.82
C VAL A 36 20.39 11.17 -18.10
N GLY A 37 20.54 10.50 -19.25
CA GLY A 37 20.72 11.14 -20.55
C GLY A 37 19.54 12.01 -20.99
N SER A 38 18.34 11.74 -20.49
CA SER A 38 17.17 12.62 -20.69
C SER A 38 17.23 13.93 -19.90
N GLY A 39 18.16 14.06 -18.94
CA GLY A 39 18.26 15.19 -18.03
C GLY A 39 17.28 15.15 -16.85
N ARG A 40 16.40 14.14 -16.78
CA ARG A 40 15.44 13.97 -15.67
C ARG A 40 16.13 13.71 -14.33
N TYR A 41 17.31 13.09 -14.35
CA TYR A 41 18.13 12.82 -13.18
C TYR A 41 19.57 13.21 -13.48
N GLN A 42 20.29 13.75 -12.49
CA GLN A 42 21.68 14.19 -12.67
C GLN A 42 22.65 13.00 -12.72
N ASN A 43 22.32 11.90 -12.04
CA ASN A 43 23.19 10.74 -11.91
C ASN A 43 22.41 9.47 -11.55
N ALA A 44 23.10 8.32 -11.66
CA ALA A 44 22.53 7.01 -11.32
C ALA A 44 22.09 6.92 -9.85
N SER A 45 22.82 7.56 -8.92
CA SER A 45 22.48 7.51 -7.50
C SER A 45 21.14 8.18 -7.19
N GLU A 46 20.75 9.22 -7.93
CA GLU A 46 19.41 9.80 -7.82
C GLU A 46 18.33 8.87 -8.34
N VAL A 47 18.55 8.23 -9.50
CA VAL A 47 17.61 7.24 -10.06
C VAL A 47 17.39 6.11 -9.07
N LEU A 48 18.47 5.60 -8.47
CA LEU A 48 18.41 4.50 -7.52
C LEU A 48 17.74 4.89 -6.20
N ARG A 49 18.00 6.10 -5.68
CA ARG A 49 17.32 6.60 -4.47
C ARG A 49 15.83 6.76 -4.70
N GLU A 50 15.41 7.31 -5.84
CA GLU A 50 13.99 7.42 -6.18
C GLU A 50 13.37 6.03 -6.38
N GLY A 51 14.11 5.10 -7.00
CA GLY A 51 13.71 3.70 -7.11
C GLY A 51 13.46 3.05 -5.73
N LEU A 52 14.35 3.28 -4.76
CA LEU A 52 14.17 2.79 -3.39
C LEU A 52 12.98 3.45 -2.69
N ARG A 53 12.79 4.76 -2.85
CA ARG A 53 11.62 5.47 -2.31
C ARG A 53 10.30 4.90 -2.83
N LEU A 54 10.27 4.48 -4.10
CA LEU A 54 9.10 3.81 -4.68
C LEU A 54 8.86 2.43 -4.07
N VAL A 55 9.91 1.68 -3.75
CA VAL A 55 9.79 0.39 -3.04
C VAL A 55 9.26 0.61 -1.63
N GLU A 56 9.86 1.53 -0.87
CA GLU A 56 9.42 1.87 0.48
C GLU A 56 7.95 2.32 0.52
N SER A 57 7.54 3.17 -0.44
CA SER A 57 6.15 3.64 -0.54
C SER A 57 5.18 2.48 -0.80
N ARG A 58 5.54 1.53 -1.66
CA ARG A 58 4.69 0.35 -1.94
C ARG A 58 4.60 -0.57 -0.75
N GLU A 59 5.70 -0.79 -0.03
CA GLU A 59 5.70 -1.59 1.19
C GLU A 59 4.82 -0.94 2.27
N ALA A 60 4.92 0.38 2.47
CA ALA A 60 4.08 1.11 3.41
C ALA A 60 2.59 1.03 3.06
N GLU A 61 2.25 1.19 1.76
CA GLU A 61 0.87 1.07 1.27
C GLU A 61 0.32 -0.34 1.51
N GLU A 62 1.10 -1.38 1.22
CA GLU A 62 0.67 -2.77 1.42
C GLU A 62 0.47 -3.10 2.91
N GLN A 63 1.36 -2.62 3.79
CA GLN A 63 1.17 -2.80 5.23
C GLN A 63 -0.09 -2.08 5.73
N ALA A 64 -0.33 -0.85 5.27
CA ALA A 64 -1.54 -0.10 5.62
C ALA A 64 -2.80 -0.82 5.13
N ARG A 65 -2.77 -1.35 3.90
CA ARG A 65 -3.88 -2.13 3.32
C ARG A 65 -4.19 -3.37 4.15
N ILE A 66 -3.17 -4.17 4.48
CA ILE A 66 -3.34 -5.37 5.30
C ILE A 66 -3.87 -5.01 6.69
N ALA A 67 -3.37 -3.94 7.30
CA ALA A 67 -3.85 -3.47 8.60
C ALA A 67 -5.34 -3.09 8.54
N ALA A 68 -5.76 -2.34 7.52
CA ALA A 68 -7.16 -1.96 7.33
C ALA A 68 -8.06 -3.17 7.11
N LEU A 69 -7.63 -4.16 6.31
CA LEU A 69 -8.39 -5.40 6.10
C LEU A 69 -8.54 -6.22 7.39
N ARG A 70 -7.46 -6.33 8.18
CA ARG A 70 -7.52 -7.00 9.50
C ARG A 70 -8.46 -6.28 10.45
N ASP A 71 -8.49 -4.96 10.41
CA ASP A 71 -9.37 -4.13 11.22
C ASP A 71 -10.84 -4.37 10.86
N ALA A 72 -11.17 -4.25 9.58
CA ALA A 72 -12.51 -4.51 9.07
C ALA A 72 -12.99 -5.94 9.38
N ALA A 73 -12.12 -6.94 9.22
CA ALA A 73 -12.44 -8.33 9.57
C ALA A 73 -12.73 -8.48 11.07
N ARG A 74 -11.96 -7.83 11.94
CA ARG A 74 -12.17 -7.87 13.39
C ARG A 74 -13.51 -7.24 13.77
N VAL A 75 -13.85 -6.09 13.17
CA VAL A 75 -15.16 -5.44 13.37
C VAL A 75 -16.29 -6.39 12.95
N GLY A 76 -16.22 -6.96 11.74
CA GLY A 76 -17.24 -7.89 11.27
C GLY A 76 -17.38 -9.15 12.14
N ILE A 77 -16.27 -9.71 12.63
CA ILE A 77 -16.30 -10.84 13.57
C ILE A 77 -16.99 -10.44 14.89
N ALA A 78 -16.66 -9.25 15.43
CA ALA A 78 -17.27 -8.76 16.66
C ALA A 78 -18.78 -8.55 16.47
N ASP A 79 -19.21 -8.00 15.34
CA ASP A 79 -20.63 -7.84 15.01
C ASP A 79 -21.36 -9.17 14.92
N ILE A 80 -20.76 -10.19 14.28
CA ILE A 80 -21.33 -11.54 14.25
C ILE A 80 -21.49 -12.11 15.67
N GLN A 81 -20.47 -11.97 16.51
CA GLN A 81 -20.51 -12.46 17.89
C GLN A 81 -21.53 -11.72 18.76
N ALA A 82 -21.72 -10.42 18.52
CA ALA A 82 -22.73 -9.61 19.18
C ALA A 82 -24.16 -9.83 18.65
N GLY A 83 -24.33 -10.62 17.59
CA GLY A 83 -25.63 -10.80 16.92
C GLY A 83 -26.04 -9.61 16.04
N HIS A 84 -25.12 -8.68 15.75
CA HIS A 84 -25.32 -7.56 14.84
C HIS A 84 -25.20 -8.00 13.37
N PHE A 85 -25.98 -9.01 12.99
CA PHE A 85 -26.08 -9.46 11.62
C PHE A 85 -27.53 -9.78 11.29
N ARG A 86 -27.82 -9.80 9.99
CA ARG A 86 -29.12 -10.22 9.47
C ARG A 86 -28.89 -11.27 8.39
N ILE A 87 -29.67 -12.34 8.46
CA ILE A 87 -29.70 -13.38 7.44
C ILE A 87 -30.74 -13.02 6.40
N PHE A 88 -30.39 -13.20 5.12
CA PHE A 88 -31.30 -13.07 4.00
C PHE A 88 -31.35 -14.41 3.28
N GLU A 89 -32.54 -15.02 3.22
CA GLU A 89 -32.75 -16.32 2.56
C GLU A 89 -32.76 -16.21 1.03
N THR A 90 -32.96 -14.99 0.50
CA THR A 90 -32.97 -14.73 -0.95
C THR A 90 -32.22 -13.43 -1.29
N PRO A 91 -31.62 -13.33 -2.50
CA PRO A 91 -31.04 -12.08 -3.00
C PRO A 91 -32.05 -10.92 -3.00
N ASP A 92 -33.28 -11.17 -3.43
CA ASP A 92 -34.35 -10.16 -3.45
C ASP A 92 -34.58 -9.56 -2.05
N ALA A 93 -34.54 -10.36 -0.99
CA ALA A 93 -34.72 -9.88 0.38
C ALA A 93 -33.57 -8.96 0.83
N LEU A 94 -32.34 -9.24 0.39
CA LEU A 94 -31.19 -8.36 0.61
C LEU A 94 -31.37 -7.04 -0.16
N GLU A 95 -31.73 -7.10 -1.45
CA GLU A 95 -31.92 -5.91 -2.28
C GLU A 95 -33.00 -4.98 -1.71
N HIS A 96 -34.16 -5.52 -1.31
CA HIS A 96 -35.21 -4.74 -0.69
C HIS A 96 -34.75 -4.10 0.63
N HIS A 97 -33.98 -4.82 1.43
CA HIS A 97 -33.43 -4.26 2.66
C HIS A 97 -32.45 -3.12 2.38
N LEU A 98 -31.53 -3.29 1.43
CA LEU A 98 -30.59 -2.23 1.05
C LEU A 98 -31.33 -1.00 0.52
N ALA A 99 -32.37 -1.17 -0.31
CA ALA A 99 -33.21 -0.07 -0.78
C ALA A 99 -33.85 0.69 0.40
N SER A 100 -34.43 -0.04 1.37
CA SER A 100 -35.03 0.59 2.56
C SER A 100 -34.03 1.37 3.42
N VAL A 101 -32.80 0.86 3.57
CA VAL A 101 -31.74 1.53 4.34
C VAL A 101 -31.30 2.82 3.64
N VAL A 102 -31.23 2.81 2.31
CA VAL A 102 -30.92 4.02 1.53
C VAL A 102 -32.04 5.06 1.70
N ASP A 103 -33.30 4.65 1.59
CA ASP A 103 -34.44 5.56 1.75
C ASP A 103 -34.48 6.19 3.16
N GLU A 104 -34.23 5.40 4.20
CA GLU A 104 -34.15 5.87 5.59
C GLU A 104 -33.00 6.85 5.79
N ALA A 105 -31.80 6.55 5.27
CA ALA A 105 -30.64 7.44 5.38
C ALA A 105 -30.81 8.76 4.61
N VAL A 106 -31.53 8.75 3.49
CA VAL A 106 -31.87 9.96 2.71
C VAL A 106 -32.91 10.79 3.46
N ALA A 107 -33.93 10.15 4.04
CA ALA A 107 -34.94 10.83 4.84
C ALA A 107 -34.33 11.52 6.06
N ASP A 108 -33.47 10.84 6.82
CA ASP A 108 -32.77 11.40 7.99
C ASP A 108 -31.92 12.63 7.64
N ARG A 109 -31.20 12.57 6.51
CA ARG A 109 -30.40 13.70 6.02
C ARG A 109 -31.26 14.90 5.64
N SER A 110 -32.42 14.66 5.03
CA SER A 110 -33.36 15.73 4.68
C SER A 110 -34.06 16.36 5.89
N ALA A 111 -34.25 15.59 6.96
CA ALA A 111 -34.78 16.08 8.23
C ALA A 111 -33.77 16.99 8.96
N GLN A 112 -32.49 16.60 8.97
CA GLN A 112 -31.41 17.40 9.55
C GLN A 112 -31.16 18.72 8.79
N ALA A 113 -31.29 18.71 7.46
CA ALA A 113 -31.12 19.92 6.63
C ALA A 113 -32.25 20.95 6.76
N ASN A 114 -33.43 20.55 7.25
CA ASN A 114 -34.58 21.44 7.45
C ASN A 114 -34.68 21.98 8.89
N SER A 115 -33.70 21.65 9.75
CA SER A 115 -33.62 22.09 11.16
C SER A 115 -32.52 23.15 11.42
N GLU A 116 -31.84 23.62 10.37
CA GLU A 116 -30.94 24.79 10.35
C GLU A 116 -31.55 25.96 9.57
#